data_AF-A0A9J7DZR6-F1
#
_entry.id   AF-A0A9J7DZR6-F1
#
_cell.length_a   1.000
_cell.length_b   1.000
_cell.length_c   1.000
_cell.angle_alpha   90.00
_cell.angle_beta   90.00
_cell.angle_gamma   90.00
#
_symmetry.space_group_name_H-M   'P 1'
#
loop_
_entity.id
_entity.type
_entity.pdbx_description
1 polymer ?
#
loop_
_entity_poly.entity_id
_entity_poly.type
_entity_poly.pdbx_seq_one_letter_code
_entity_poly.pdbx_strand_id
1 'polypeptide(L)'
;MRCINCGIAIQRLKRHLISSLSAHHQTRLLRWLTNAQTQLPLDTFICQPCFLLLNTEAGEHERLLGHNMVCLGCGKSLRKIRHHNVSMDSPLLAVLISQNSINVPSRNNYICHVCWMRTNRQAGQDLSPKLQEFGLDNIQESASDNVQGLASDNNAAIPNVQVVSPPEPPPLPPVFNRLLQKESTSILLLNYKRALISSVHCIIQQCRNRMLYLVPLFLKRILLQEHSFYVPCSCRVCETHLYSDHWHLLPQMNGIR
;
A
#
# COMPACT_ATOMS: atom_id res chain seq x y z
N MET A 1 0.09 -18.71 -0.28
CA MET A 1 -0.20 -18.99 -1.70
C MET A 1 -1.45 -18.23 -2.14
N ARG A 2 -1.39 -17.56 -3.30
CA ARG A 2 -2.50 -16.79 -3.86
C ARG A 2 -2.64 -17.09 -5.35
N CYS A 3 -3.85 -16.91 -5.88
CA CYS A 3 -4.08 -16.94 -7.32
C CYS A 3 -3.42 -15.71 -7.97
N ILE A 4 -2.57 -15.92 -8.98
CA ILE A 4 -1.88 -14.83 -9.67
C ILE A 4 -2.84 -13.88 -10.40
N ASN A 5 -4.00 -14.38 -10.86
CA ASN A 5 -4.99 -13.58 -11.58
C ASN A 5 -5.90 -12.76 -10.65
N CYS A 6 -6.61 -13.40 -9.71
CA CYS A 6 -7.59 -12.70 -8.85
C CYS A 6 -7.12 -12.42 -7.41
N GLY A 7 -5.88 -12.77 -7.06
CA GLY A 7 -5.31 -12.49 -5.73
C GLY A 7 -5.91 -13.30 -4.57
N ILE A 8 -6.92 -14.14 -4.82
CA ILE A 8 -7.57 -14.91 -3.75
C ILE A 8 -6.59 -15.91 -3.12
N ALA A 9 -6.70 -16.08 -1.81
CA ALA A 9 -6.03 -17.12 -1.06
C ALA A 9 -6.54 -18.51 -1.50
N ILE A 10 -5.65 -19.37 -1.98
CA ILE A 10 -6.01 -20.65 -2.65
C ILE A 10 -5.64 -21.89 -1.81
N GLN A 11 -5.27 -21.74 -0.54
CA GLN A 11 -4.87 -22.88 0.30
C GLN A 11 -5.94 -23.96 0.37
N ARG A 12 -7.22 -23.56 0.34
CA ARG A 12 -8.39 -24.45 0.43
C ARG A 12 -9.18 -24.55 -0.88
N LEU A 13 -8.66 -24.01 -1.98
CA LEU A 13 -9.34 -23.98 -3.27
C LEU A 13 -8.61 -24.91 -4.26
N LYS A 14 -9.37 -25.51 -5.17
CA LYS A 14 -8.79 -26.18 -6.33
C LYS A 14 -7.95 -25.16 -7.11
N ARG A 15 -6.72 -25.56 -7.44
CA ARG A 15 -5.69 -24.71 -8.04
C ARG A 15 -4.93 -25.47 -9.12
N HIS A 16 -4.39 -24.73 -10.06
CA HIS A 16 -3.54 -25.24 -11.14
C HIS A 16 -2.20 -24.54 -11.08
N LEU A 17 -1.13 -25.33 -11.21
CA LEU A 17 0.23 -24.81 -11.32
C LEU A 17 0.40 -24.24 -12.73
N ILE A 18 1.04 -23.08 -12.89
CA ILE A 18 1.15 -22.45 -14.20
C ILE A 18 1.94 -23.32 -15.19
N SER A 19 2.99 -24.00 -14.74
CA SER A 19 3.74 -24.95 -15.57
C SER A 19 2.91 -26.13 -16.09
N SER A 20 1.77 -26.45 -15.45
CA SER A 20 0.87 -27.52 -15.89
C SER A 20 -0.19 -27.08 -16.89
N LEU A 21 -0.30 -25.76 -17.16
CA LEU A 21 -1.26 -25.22 -18.11
C LEU A 21 -0.80 -25.44 -19.55
N SER A 22 -1.74 -25.52 -20.49
CA SER A 22 -1.41 -25.54 -21.92
C SER A 22 -0.71 -24.25 -22.35
N ALA A 23 0.11 -24.29 -23.41
CA ALA A 23 0.78 -23.10 -23.94
C ALA A 23 -0.22 -21.97 -24.25
N HIS A 24 -1.38 -22.31 -24.83
CA HIS A 24 -2.46 -21.37 -25.11
C HIS A 24 -2.98 -20.68 -23.84
N HIS A 25 -3.23 -21.44 -22.76
CA HIS A 25 -3.66 -20.89 -21.48
C HIS A 25 -2.60 -20.01 -20.83
N GLN A 26 -1.33 -20.39 -20.94
CA GLN A 26 -0.22 -19.57 -20.45
C GLN A 26 -0.13 -18.25 -21.23
N THR A 27 -0.21 -18.27 -22.56
CA THR A 27 -0.20 -17.04 -23.37
C THR A 27 -1.35 -16.09 -23.01
N ARG A 28 -2.57 -16.62 -22.81
CA ARG A 28 -3.73 -15.81 -22.40
C ARG A 28 -3.56 -15.23 -21.00
N LEU A 29 -3.10 -16.04 -20.06
CA LEU A 29 -2.84 -15.57 -18.70
C LEU A 29 -1.72 -14.52 -18.66
N LEU A 30 -0.67 -14.67 -19.47
CA LEU A 30 0.38 -13.67 -19.62
C LEU A 30 -0.21 -12.34 -20.13
N ARG A 31 -1.03 -12.40 -21.19
CA ARG A 31 -1.74 -11.23 -21.74
C ARG A 31 -2.61 -10.51 -20.69
N TRP A 32 -3.26 -11.26 -19.80
CA TRP A 32 -4.04 -10.67 -18.71
C TRP A 32 -3.20 -9.96 -17.65
N LEU A 33 -1.95 -10.39 -17.44
CA LEU A 33 -1.08 -9.88 -16.40
C LEU A 33 -0.09 -8.81 -16.89
N THR A 34 -0.18 -8.41 -18.16
CA THR A 34 0.72 -7.51 -18.90
C THR A 34 0.77 -6.07 -18.37
N ASN A 35 1.15 -5.90 -17.11
CA ASN A 35 1.53 -4.61 -16.54
C ASN A 35 3.04 -4.51 -16.23
N ALA A 36 3.85 -5.57 -16.45
CA ALA A 36 5.32 -5.52 -16.32
C ALA A 36 6.05 -6.86 -16.58
N GLN A 37 5.35 -8.00 -16.71
CA GLN A 37 6.02 -9.31 -16.77
C GLN A 37 6.19 -9.80 -18.21
N THR A 38 7.44 -9.93 -18.65
CA THR A 38 7.83 -10.59 -19.92
C THR A 38 7.64 -12.10 -19.87
N GLN A 39 7.64 -12.70 -18.67
CA GLN A 39 7.44 -14.15 -18.48
C GLN A 39 6.56 -14.44 -17.25
N LEU A 40 5.73 -15.49 -17.38
CA LEU A 40 4.90 -15.99 -16.29
C LEU A 40 5.75 -16.77 -15.26
N PRO A 41 5.63 -16.48 -13.96
CA PRO A 41 6.27 -17.29 -12.93
C PRO A 41 5.66 -18.70 -12.89
N LEU A 42 6.39 -19.69 -13.40
CA LEU A 42 5.88 -21.05 -13.61
C LEU A 42 5.57 -21.81 -12.30
N ASP A 43 6.18 -21.39 -11.20
CA ASP A 43 6.02 -21.90 -9.83
C ASP A 43 4.80 -21.31 -9.09
N THR A 44 4.03 -20.44 -9.76
CA THR A 44 2.82 -19.84 -9.20
C THR A 44 1.56 -20.56 -9.63
N PHE A 45 0.42 -20.12 -9.08
CA PHE A 45 -0.84 -20.83 -9.18
C PHE A 45 -1.97 -19.94 -9.66
N ILE A 46 -2.94 -20.55 -10.34
CA ILE A 46 -4.24 -19.97 -10.65
C ILE A 46 -5.35 -20.78 -9.97
N CYS A 47 -6.39 -20.11 -9.48
CA CYS A 47 -7.55 -20.80 -8.89
C CYS A 47 -8.45 -21.39 -9.98
N GLN A 48 -9.22 -22.43 -9.64
CA GLN A 48 -10.14 -23.10 -10.58
C GLN A 48 -11.09 -22.13 -11.30
N PRO A 49 -11.75 -21.15 -10.64
CA PRO A 49 -12.62 -20.21 -11.37
C PRO A 49 -11.87 -19.38 -12.41
N CYS A 50 -10.67 -18.89 -12.09
CA CYS A 50 -9.84 -18.17 -13.06
C CYS A 50 -9.36 -19.07 -14.20
N PHE A 51 -9.07 -20.34 -13.93
CA PHE A 51 -8.71 -21.31 -14.97
C PHE A 51 -9.89 -21.57 -15.93
N LEU A 52 -11.11 -21.71 -15.43
CA LEU A 52 -12.28 -21.90 -16.29
C LEU A 52 -12.50 -20.71 -17.23
N LEU A 53 -12.24 -19.50 -16.75
CA LEU A 53 -12.36 -18.28 -17.57
C LEU A 53 -11.37 -18.24 -18.73
N LEU A 54 -10.21 -18.90 -18.61
CA LEU A 54 -9.26 -19.03 -19.73
C LEU A 54 -9.81 -19.86 -20.90
N ASN A 55 -10.89 -20.61 -20.71
CA ASN A 55 -11.55 -21.38 -21.78
C ASN A 55 -12.70 -20.61 -22.45
N THR A 56 -13.05 -19.42 -21.96
CA THR A 56 -14.19 -18.66 -22.49
C THR A 56 -13.78 -17.75 -23.63
N GLU A 57 -14.69 -17.47 -24.57
CA GLU A 57 -14.43 -16.51 -25.66
C GLU A 57 -14.19 -15.08 -25.13
N ALA A 58 -14.95 -14.67 -24.10
CA ALA A 58 -14.73 -13.38 -23.43
C ALA A 58 -13.30 -13.27 -22.86
N GLY A 59 -12.74 -14.39 -22.38
CA GLY A 59 -11.37 -14.45 -21.89
C GLY A 59 -10.28 -14.27 -22.97
N GLU A 60 -10.60 -14.30 -24.27
CA GLU A 60 -9.63 -13.96 -25.33
C GLU A 60 -9.36 -12.46 -25.36
N HIS A 61 -10.42 -11.68 -25.12
CA HIS A 61 -10.48 -10.26 -25.40
C HIS A 61 -10.22 -9.41 -24.17
N GLU A 62 -10.69 -9.85 -23.00
CA GLU A 62 -10.49 -9.12 -21.75
C GLU A 62 -10.03 -10.02 -20.60
N ARG A 63 -9.37 -9.39 -19.64
CA ARG A 63 -9.02 -10.04 -18.37
C ARG A 63 -10.28 -10.26 -17.55
N LEU A 64 -10.60 -11.52 -17.30
CA LEU A 64 -11.68 -11.91 -16.42
C LEU A 64 -11.16 -12.38 -15.06
N LEU A 65 -11.91 -12.07 -14.01
CA LEU A 65 -11.57 -12.43 -12.64
C LEU A 65 -12.55 -13.47 -12.13
N GLY A 66 -12.03 -14.61 -11.68
CA GLY A 66 -12.84 -15.65 -11.06
C GLY A 66 -13.41 -15.24 -9.70
N HIS A 67 -12.82 -14.22 -9.07
CA HIS A 67 -13.27 -13.68 -7.78
C HIS A 67 -13.10 -12.16 -7.76
N ASN A 68 -14.19 -11.43 -7.54
CA ASN A 68 -14.21 -9.96 -7.63
C ASN A 68 -14.22 -9.27 -6.26
N MET A 69 -14.56 -10.02 -5.21
CA MET A 69 -14.64 -9.55 -3.83
C MET A 69 -13.51 -10.18 -3.02
N VAL A 70 -12.28 -9.72 -3.27
CA VAL A 70 -11.06 -10.22 -2.66
C VAL A 70 -10.32 -9.06 -1.99
N CYS A 71 -9.89 -9.26 -0.75
CA CYS A 71 -9.09 -8.29 -0.02
C CYS A 71 -7.72 -8.12 -0.68
N LEU A 72 -7.36 -6.90 -1.09
CA LEU A 72 -6.02 -6.61 -1.64
C LEU A 72 -4.90 -6.93 -0.63
N GLY A 73 -5.14 -6.74 0.67
CA GLY A 73 -4.12 -6.97 1.69
C GLY A 73 -3.86 -8.45 2.01
N CYS A 74 -4.92 -9.27 2.14
CA CYS A 74 -4.76 -10.66 2.60
C CYS A 74 -5.17 -11.73 1.59
N GLY A 75 -5.89 -11.38 0.52
CA GLY A 75 -6.44 -12.33 -0.45
C GLY A 75 -7.69 -13.08 0.05
N LYS A 76 -8.25 -12.74 1.22
CA LYS A 76 -9.50 -13.36 1.69
C LYS A 76 -10.71 -12.85 0.91
N SER A 77 -11.72 -13.71 0.76
CA SER A 77 -13.01 -13.28 0.21
C SER A 77 -13.69 -12.25 1.12
N LEU A 78 -14.29 -11.23 0.51
CA LEU A 78 -14.98 -10.13 1.19
C LEU A 78 -16.50 -10.27 1.22
N ARG A 79 -17.07 -11.33 0.60
CA ARG A 79 -18.53 -11.47 0.39
C ARG A 79 -19.38 -11.42 1.67
N LYS A 80 -18.80 -11.75 2.84
CA LYS A 80 -19.53 -11.83 4.12
C LYS A 80 -18.80 -11.11 5.25
N ILE A 81 -17.87 -10.19 4.94
CA ILE A 81 -17.08 -9.49 5.94
C ILE A 81 -17.05 -8.00 5.68
N ARG A 82 -16.95 -7.24 6.78
CA ARG A 82 -16.74 -5.79 6.73
C ARG A 82 -15.47 -5.47 5.94
N HIS A 83 -15.61 -4.57 4.99
CA HIS A 83 -14.54 -4.15 4.10
C HIS A 83 -14.60 -2.64 3.86
N HIS A 84 -13.47 -2.11 3.40
CA HIS A 84 -13.26 -0.70 3.11
C HIS A 84 -12.80 -0.56 1.67
N ASN A 85 -13.26 0.49 1.00
CA ASN A 85 -12.72 0.89 -0.30
C ASN A 85 -11.49 1.77 -0.07
N VAL A 86 -10.43 1.53 -0.83
CA VAL A 86 -9.19 2.31 -0.81
C VAL A 86 -9.15 3.12 -2.10
N SER A 87 -9.08 4.44 -1.98
CA SER A 87 -8.86 5.29 -3.17
C SER A 87 -7.50 4.96 -3.81
N MET A 88 -7.45 5.01 -5.15
CA MET A 88 -6.19 4.80 -5.90
C MET A 88 -5.11 5.82 -5.54
N ASP A 89 -5.52 7.02 -5.13
CA ASP A 89 -4.62 8.12 -4.75
C ASP A 89 -4.20 8.06 -3.27
N SER A 90 -4.68 7.07 -2.52
CA SER A 90 -4.38 6.95 -1.10
C SER A 90 -2.96 6.41 -0.89
N PRO A 91 -2.17 7.00 0.03
CA PRO A 91 -0.88 6.42 0.45
C PRO A 91 -1.05 5.00 1.03
N LEU A 92 -2.25 4.63 1.49
CA LEU A 92 -2.58 3.28 1.94
C LEU A 92 -2.43 2.23 0.83
N LEU A 93 -2.73 2.59 -0.42
CA LEU A 93 -2.57 1.67 -1.54
C LEU A 93 -1.10 1.34 -1.79
N ALA A 94 -0.20 2.32 -1.65
CA ALA A 94 1.23 2.10 -1.76
C ALA A 94 1.75 1.12 -0.70
N VAL A 95 1.27 1.24 0.55
CA VAL A 95 1.58 0.32 1.65
C VAL A 95 1.00 -1.08 1.40
N LEU A 96 -0.18 -1.20 0.79
CA LEU A 96 -0.78 -2.49 0.48
C LEU A 96 -0.06 -3.22 -0.67
N ILE A 97 0.34 -2.47 -1.71
CA ILE A 97 1.10 -2.98 -2.85
C ILE A 97 2.50 -3.42 -2.38
N SER A 98 3.14 -2.65 -1.49
CA SER A 98 4.47 -2.96 -0.95
C SER A 98 4.53 -4.30 -0.23
N GLN A 99 3.48 -4.60 0.53
CA GLN A 99 3.44 -5.77 1.41
C GLN A 99 3.11 -7.06 0.68
N ASN A 100 2.56 -7.00 -0.54
CA ASN A 100 1.84 -8.16 -1.07
C ASN A 100 2.33 -8.64 -2.44
N SER A 101 3.20 -7.93 -3.15
CA SER A 101 3.67 -8.31 -4.50
C SER A 101 2.52 -8.73 -5.42
N ILE A 102 1.34 -8.13 -5.23
CA ILE A 102 0.16 -8.48 -6.01
C ILE A 102 0.18 -7.61 -7.26
N ASN A 103 0.17 -8.27 -8.42
CA ASN A 103 -0.33 -7.68 -9.66
C ASN A 103 -1.78 -7.26 -9.40
N VAL A 104 -2.01 -5.99 -9.07
CA VAL A 104 -3.26 -5.45 -8.50
C VAL A 104 -4.46 -6.11 -9.20
N PRO A 105 -5.23 -6.99 -8.53
CA PRO A 105 -5.94 -8.04 -9.23
C PRO A 105 -7.42 -7.71 -9.40
N SER A 106 -7.80 -6.44 -9.35
CA SER A 106 -9.22 -6.11 -9.35
C SER A 106 -9.50 -4.72 -9.91
N ARG A 107 -10.63 -4.61 -10.62
CA ARG A 107 -11.31 -3.33 -10.88
C ARG A 107 -11.72 -2.63 -9.57
N ASN A 108 -11.70 -3.36 -8.44
CA ASN A 108 -12.16 -2.89 -7.14
C ASN A 108 -11.04 -2.86 -6.09
N ASN A 109 -10.93 -1.74 -5.38
CA ASN A 109 -9.89 -1.51 -4.38
C ASN A 109 -10.35 -1.82 -2.96
N TYR A 110 -10.81 -3.05 -2.71
CA TYR A 110 -11.33 -3.40 -1.39
C TYR A 110 -10.30 -4.07 -0.49
N ILE A 111 -10.33 -3.72 0.79
CA ILE A 111 -9.60 -4.42 1.85
C ILE A 111 -10.51 -4.80 3.02
N CYS A 112 -10.22 -5.92 3.66
CA CYS A 112 -10.94 -6.31 4.87
C CYS A 112 -10.61 -5.36 6.02
N HIS A 113 -11.50 -5.29 7.00
CA HIS A 113 -11.33 -4.41 8.17
C HIS A 113 -9.98 -4.62 8.89
N VAL A 114 -9.53 -5.87 9.06
CA VAL A 114 -8.24 -6.16 9.70
C VAL A 114 -7.06 -5.60 8.90
N CYS A 115 -7.08 -5.72 7.57
CA CYS A 115 -6.04 -5.15 6.71
C CYS A 115 -6.09 -3.61 6.76
N TRP A 116 -7.28 -3.02 6.76
CA TRP A 116 -7.45 -1.57 6.91
C TRP A 116 -6.81 -1.02 8.19
N MET A 117 -7.11 -1.64 9.33
CA MET A 117 -6.51 -1.25 10.61
C MET A 117 -4.99 -1.40 10.59
N ARG A 118 -4.47 -2.49 10.02
CA ARG A 118 -3.03 -2.72 9.92
C ARG A 118 -2.34 -1.66 9.05
N THR A 119 -2.90 -1.39 7.87
CA THR A 119 -2.34 -0.41 6.93
C THR A 119 -2.38 1.00 7.52
N ASN A 120 -3.45 1.38 8.20
CA ASN A 120 -3.54 2.69 8.87
C ASN A 120 -2.54 2.84 10.02
N ARG A 121 -2.33 1.79 10.83
CA ARG A 121 -1.28 1.81 11.87
C ARG A 121 0.10 2.04 11.26
N GLN A 122 0.39 1.36 10.14
CA GLN A 122 1.67 1.52 9.45
C GLN A 122 1.83 2.91 8.83
N ALA A 123 0.78 3.44 8.20
CA ALA A 123 0.79 4.78 7.62
C ALA A 123 0.99 5.86 8.70
N GLY A 124 0.39 5.69 9.89
CA GLY A 124 0.63 6.57 11.04
C GLY A 124 2.07 6.48 11.57
N GLN A 125 2.67 5.28 11.56
CA GLN A 125 4.07 5.09 11.95
C GLN A 125 5.07 5.67 10.92
N ASP A 126 4.73 5.74 9.64
CA ASP A 126 5.59 6.37 8.61
C ASP A 126 5.51 7.91 8.64
N LEU A 127 4.49 8.48 9.29
CA LEU A 127 4.36 9.92 9.56
C LEU A 127 5.03 10.34 10.88
N SER A 128 5.20 9.42 11.82
CA SER A 128 5.76 9.69 13.15
C SER A 128 7.24 10.12 13.20
N PRO A 129 8.16 9.74 12.27
CA PRO A 129 9.53 10.25 12.29
C PRO A 129 9.63 11.70 11.81
N LYS A 130 8.57 12.29 11.23
CA LYS A 130 8.61 13.63 10.63
C LYS A 130 8.05 14.76 11.52
N LEU A 131 7.45 14.43 12.67
CA LEU A 131 6.93 15.43 13.60
C LEU A 131 7.86 15.71 14.78
N GLN A 132 9.04 15.08 14.83
CA GLN A 132 10.03 15.33 15.88
C GLN A 132 11.19 16.24 15.44
N GLU A 133 11.24 16.63 14.16
CA GLU A 133 12.27 17.55 13.62
C GLU A 133 11.79 19.01 13.48
N PHE A 134 10.50 19.26 13.69
CA PHE A 134 9.93 20.62 13.78
C PHE A 134 9.15 20.71 15.08
N GLY A 135 9.82 21.13 16.15
CA GLY A 135 9.20 21.37 17.44
C GLY A 135 8.04 22.35 17.31
N LEU A 136 6.81 21.83 17.39
CA LEU A 136 5.59 22.57 17.56
C LEU A 136 4.73 21.77 18.51
N ASP A 137 4.89 22.08 19.80
CA ASP A 137 3.93 21.74 20.83
C ASP A 137 2.58 22.43 20.53
N ASN A 138 1.49 21.76 20.93
CA ASN A 138 0.09 22.20 20.91
C ASN A 138 -0.61 22.30 19.54
N ILE A 139 -1.44 21.30 19.22
CA ILE A 139 -2.88 21.53 19.04
C ILE A 139 -3.64 20.34 19.64
N GLN A 140 -4.36 20.64 20.72
CA GLN A 140 -5.42 19.86 21.33
C GLN A 140 -6.70 20.02 20.48
N GLU A 141 -7.50 18.94 20.43
CA GLU A 141 -8.91 18.92 19.99
C GLU A 141 -9.18 19.22 18.49
N SER A 142 -10.16 18.62 17.84
CA SER A 142 -11.40 18.00 18.30
C SER A 142 -11.98 17.16 17.15
N ALA A 143 -12.43 15.95 17.47
CA ALA A 143 -13.56 15.36 16.77
C ALA A 143 -14.77 16.29 16.94
N SER A 144 -15.54 16.54 15.88
CA SER A 144 -16.98 16.76 15.97
C SER A 144 -17.59 16.81 14.57
N ASP A 145 -18.37 15.77 14.27
CA ASP A 145 -19.61 15.91 13.52
C ASP A 145 -20.47 17.03 14.13
N ASN A 146 -21.22 17.76 13.32
CA ASN A 146 -22.32 18.56 13.82
C ASN A 146 -23.50 18.51 12.84
N VAL A 147 -24.52 17.77 13.23
CA VAL A 147 -25.91 17.92 12.78
C VAL A 147 -26.63 18.71 13.87
N GLN A 148 -27.28 19.79 13.47
CA GLN A 148 -28.08 20.68 14.30
C GLN A 148 -29.27 20.00 15.00
N GLY A 149 -29.64 20.54 16.17
CA GLY A 149 -31.01 21.00 16.34
C GLY A 149 -31.72 20.70 17.67
N LEU A 150 -32.05 21.80 18.37
CA LEU A 150 -33.27 22.06 19.15
C LEU A 150 -33.30 21.78 20.67
N ALA A 151 -33.04 22.88 21.40
CA ALA A 151 -33.76 23.47 22.54
C ALA A 151 -34.68 22.59 23.41
N SER A 152 -34.53 22.72 24.73
CA SER A 152 -35.58 23.30 25.59
C SER A 152 -35.08 23.56 27.02
N ASP A 153 -35.51 24.70 27.55
CA ASP A 153 -35.34 25.20 28.90
C ASP A 153 -35.80 24.24 30.00
N ASN A 154 -35.21 24.34 31.19
CA ASN A 154 -35.96 24.48 32.44
C ASN A 154 -35.03 24.81 33.63
N ASN A 155 -35.33 25.95 34.28
CA ASN A 155 -34.80 26.34 35.58
C ASN A 155 -35.44 25.51 36.69
N ALA A 156 -34.63 24.92 37.56
CA ALA A 156 -35.06 24.47 38.88
C ALA A 156 -33.90 24.64 39.87
N ALA A 157 -34.10 25.49 40.87
CA ALA A 157 -33.18 25.71 41.98
C ALA A 157 -33.16 24.49 42.90
N ILE A 158 -31.96 23.97 43.22
CA ILE A 158 -31.73 22.93 44.25
C ILE A 158 -30.39 23.25 44.97
N PRO A 159 -30.26 23.00 46.29
CA PRO A 159 -29.43 23.78 47.20
C PRO A 159 -27.95 23.40 47.27
N ASN A 160 -27.20 24.34 47.86
CA ASN A 160 -25.79 24.28 48.25
C ASN A 160 -25.41 22.95 48.94
N VAL A 161 -24.69 22.07 48.24
CA VAL A 161 -24.08 20.85 48.78
C VAL A 161 -22.59 21.12 49.00
N GLN A 162 -22.13 20.89 50.22
CA GLN A 162 -20.72 20.99 50.62
C GLN A 162 -19.84 20.08 49.74
N VAL A 163 -18.83 20.68 49.12
CA VAL A 163 -17.78 19.99 48.36
C VAL A 163 -16.89 19.24 49.37
N VAL A 164 -17.13 17.94 49.53
CA VAL A 164 -16.16 17.03 50.13
C VAL A 164 -15.22 16.61 49.01
N SER A 165 -13.95 17.00 49.09
CA SER A 165 -12.91 16.60 48.16
C SER A 165 -12.70 15.08 48.21
N PRO A 166 -12.55 14.38 47.06
CA PRO A 166 -12.25 12.95 47.03
C PRO A 166 -10.85 12.67 47.58
N PRO A 167 -10.61 11.53 48.23
CA PRO A 167 -9.27 11.12 48.62
C PRO A 167 -8.41 10.88 47.38
N GLU A 168 -7.19 11.40 47.42
CA GLU A 168 -6.22 11.34 46.33
C GLU A 168 -5.88 9.89 45.96
N PRO A 169 -5.88 9.51 44.66
CA PRO A 169 -5.59 8.16 44.24
C PRO A 169 -4.12 7.79 44.50
N PRO A 170 -3.83 6.51 44.82
CA PRO A 170 -2.47 6.07 45.12
C PRO A 170 -1.53 6.29 43.92
N PRO A 171 -0.25 6.60 44.19
CA PRO A 171 0.73 6.91 43.15
C PRO A 171 0.92 5.72 42.20
N LEU A 172 0.84 5.99 40.90
CA LEU A 172 1.08 5.00 39.84
C LEU A 172 2.53 4.50 39.89
N PRO A 173 2.78 3.21 39.62
CA PRO A 173 4.14 2.67 39.55
C PRO A 173 4.94 3.33 38.42
N PRO A 174 6.27 3.42 38.56
CA PRO A 174 7.13 4.07 37.58
C PRO A 174 7.01 3.41 36.20
N VAL A 175 6.69 4.23 35.20
CA VAL A 175 6.66 3.85 33.79
C VAL A 175 8.09 3.48 33.38
N PHE A 176 8.36 2.19 33.21
CA PHE A 176 9.58 1.73 32.57
C PHE A 176 9.54 2.11 31.08
N ASN A 177 10.12 3.27 30.76
CA ASN A 177 10.46 3.64 29.39
C ASN A 177 11.54 2.68 28.87
N ARG A 178 11.14 1.51 28.34
CA ARG A 178 11.99 0.76 27.43
C ARG A 178 12.05 1.50 26.10
N LEU A 179 12.94 2.48 26.01
CA LEU A 179 13.51 2.90 24.74
C LEU A 179 14.32 1.72 24.20
N LEU A 180 13.66 0.85 23.43
CA LEU A 180 14.34 -0.06 22.52
C LEU A 180 15.03 0.81 21.48
N GLN A 181 16.30 1.15 21.73
CA GLN A 181 17.21 1.63 20.69
C GLN A 181 17.27 0.55 19.62
N LYS A 182 16.52 0.76 18.54
CA LYS A 182 16.58 -0.07 17.35
C LYS A 182 17.90 0.28 16.66
N GLU A 183 18.92 -0.55 16.86
CA GLU A 183 20.18 -0.47 16.14
C GLU A 183 19.89 -0.37 14.64
N SER A 184 20.26 0.77 14.06
CA SER A 184 20.03 1.05 12.65
C SER A 184 21.14 0.38 11.86
N THR A 185 20.90 -0.84 11.38
CA THR A 185 21.81 -1.53 10.47
C THR A 185 21.90 -0.75 9.16
N SER A 186 23.00 -0.04 8.94
CA SER A 186 23.29 0.60 7.66
C SER A 186 23.87 -0.43 6.70
N ILE A 187 23.34 -0.48 5.47
CA ILE A 187 23.84 -1.35 4.40
C ILE A 187 24.46 -0.44 3.34
N LEU A 188 25.75 -0.63 3.07
CA LEU A 188 26.46 0.06 2.00
C LEU A 188 26.35 -0.74 0.71
N LEU A 189 25.86 -0.09 -0.36
CA LEU A 189 25.71 -0.67 -1.68
C LEU A 189 26.68 0.02 -2.64
N LEU A 190 27.96 -0.42 -2.67
CA LEU A 190 29.05 0.30 -3.35
C LEU A 190 28.84 0.52 -4.86
N ASN A 191 28.14 -0.38 -5.54
CA ASN A 191 27.93 -0.31 -7.00
C ASN A 191 26.55 0.24 -7.39
N TYR A 192 25.82 0.81 -6.43
CA TYR A 192 24.48 1.32 -6.67
C TYR A 192 24.48 2.83 -6.81
N LYS A 193 23.83 3.30 -7.88
CA LYS A 193 23.47 4.70 -8.04
C LYS A 193 22.25 5.01 -7.19
N ARG A 194 22.10 6.27 -6.77
CA ARG A 194 20.98 6.69 -5.92
C ARG A 194 20.28 7.88 -6.55
N ALA A 195 18.96 7.83 -6.59
CA ALA A 195 18.15 8.97 -6.99
C ALA A 195 18.24 10.11 -5.98
N LEU A 196 18.17 11.33 -6.48
CA LEU A 196 18.02 12.52 -5.64
C LEU A 196 16.71 12.43 -4.86
N ILE A 197 16.78 12.72 -3.56
CA ILE A 197 15.59 12.79 -2.71
C ILE A 197 14.83 14.05 -3.11
N SER A 198 13.82 13.92 -3.96
CA SER A 198 12.95 15.03 -4.33
C SER A 198 11.50 14.58 -4.37
N SER A 199 10.64 15.29 -3.64
CA SER A 199 9.20 15.12 -3.68
C SER A 199 8.50 16.03 -4.70
N VAL A 200 9.23 16.96 -5.31
CA VAL A 200 8.70 18.04 -6.15
C VAL A 200 9.15 17.95 -7.61
N HIS A 201 10.13 17.10 -7.92
CA HIS A 201 10.60 16.86 -9.28
C HIS A 201 10.50 15.37 -9.63
N CYS A 202 10.36 15.10 -10.92
CA CYS A 202 10.50 13.74 -11.46
C CYS A 202 11.92 13.21 -11.20
N ILE A 203 12.03 11.89 -11.05
CA ILE A 203 13.29 11.16 -10.85
C ILE A 203 14.22 11.25 -12.06
N ILE A 204 13.66 11.49 -13.25
CA ILE A 204 14.42 11.78 -14.47
C ILE A 204 14.86 13.23 -14.42
N GLN A 205 16.19 13.45 -14.50
CA GLN A 205 16.76 14.79 -14.50
C GLN A 205 16.20 15.61 -15.67
N GLN A 206 16.04 16.92 -15.45
CA GLN A 206 15.55 17.89 -16.44
C GLN A 206 14.08 17.71 -16.88
N CYS A 207 13.35 16.73 -16.34
CA CYS A 207 11.92 16.61 -16.59
C CYS A 207 11.15 17.75 -15.89
N ARG A 208 10.34 18.49 -16.67
CA ARG A 208 9.55 19.64 -16.19
C ARG A 208 8.07 19.33 -15.97
N ASN A 209 7.68 18.05 -16.05
CA ASN A 209 6.29 17.66 -15.82
C ASN A 209 5.88 17.89 -14.36
N ARG A 210 4.69 18.48 -14.18
CA ARG A 210 4.13 18.80 -12.86
C ARG A 210 3.21 17.72 -12.31
N MET A 211 2.68 16.87 -13.19
CA MET A 211 1.90 15.69 -12.82
C MET A 211 2.85 14.58 -12.36
N LEU A 212 2.98 14.46 -11.04
CA LEU A 212 4.00 13.64 -10.38
C LEU A 212 3.36 12.58 -9.47
N TYR A 213 3.72 11.33 -9.72
CA TYR A 213 3.27 10.17 -8.95
C TYR A 213 4.42 9.68 -8.07
N LEU A 214 4.14 9.03 -6.94
CA LEU A 214 5.18 8.29 -6.22
C LEU A 214 5.74 7.22 -7.15
N VAL A 215 7.07 7.04 -7.15
CA VAL A 215 7.68 5.93 -7.89
C VAL A 215 7.14 4.61 -7.33
N PRO A 216 6.40 3.82 -8.13
CA PRO A 216 5.82 2.57 -7.66
C PRO A 216 6.90 1.56 -7.28
N LEU A 217 6.60 0.67 -6.35
CA LEU A 217 7.60 -0.28 -5.85
C LEU A 217 8.06 -1.31 -6.87
N PHE A 218 7.19 -1.73 -7.79
CA PHE A 218 7.61 -2.60 -8.89
C PHE A 218 8.72 -1.93 -9.70
N LEU A 219 8.56 -0.63 -9.98
CA LEU A 219 9.56 0.15 -10.69
C LEU A 219 10.81 0.34 -9.84
N LYS A 220 10.70 0.64 -8.54
CA LYS A 220 11.86 0.68 -7.64
C LYS A 220 12.65 -0.63 -7.64
N ARG A 221 11.95 -1.77 -7.71
CA ARG A 221 12.57 -3.09 -7.79
C ARG A 221 13.27 -3.30 -9.14
N ILE A 222 12.62 -2.98 -10.26
CA ILE A 222 13.24 -3.03 -11.60
C ILE A 222 14.50 -2.17 -11.62
N LEU A 223 14.41 -0.92 -11.17
CA LEU A 223 15.54 0.00 -11.12
C LEU A 223 16.67 -0.51 -10.22
N LEU A 224 16.35 -1.13 -9.09
CA LEU A 224 17.34 -1.72 -8.20
C LEU A 224 18.00 -2.98 -8.80
N GLN A 225 17.23 -3.86 -9.44
CA GLN A 225 17.70 -5.16 -9.92
C GLN A 225 18.39 -5.07 -11.29
N GLU A 226 17.84 -4.27 -12.20
CA GLU A 226 18.27 -4.23 -13.61
C GLU A 226 19.18 -3.04 -13.91
N HIS A 227 19.05 -1.95 -13.15
CA HIS A 227 19.81 -0.71 -13.39
C HIS A 227 20.77 -0.33 -12.23
N SER A 228 20.89 -1.18 -11.20
CA SER A 228 21.67 -0.90 -9.98
C SER A 228 21.36 0.50 -9.42
N PHE A 229 20.08 0.90 -9.43
CA PHE A 229 19.63 2.25 -9.13
C PHE A 229 18.63 2.24 -7.97
N TYR A 230 19.07 2.74 -6.82
CA TYR A 230 18.25 2.87 -5.62
C TYR A 230 17.39 4.13 -5.67
N VAL A 231 16.09 3.96 -5.45
CA VAL A 231 15.11 5.04 -5.43
C VAL A 231 14.57 5.26 -4.02
N PRO A 232 14.88 6.40 -3.38
CA PRO A 232 14.28 6.79 -2.10
C PRO A 232 12.75 6.80 -2.09
N CYS A 233 12.16 6.63 -0.91
CA CYS A 233 10.70 6.51 -0.75
C CYS A 233 9.93 7.73 -1.26
N SER A 234 10.51 8.93 -1.16
CA SER A 234 9.88 10.21 -1.50
C SER A 234 9.99 10.61 -2.98
N CYS A 235 10.77 9.88 -3.78
CA CYS A 235 10.97 10.22 -5.19
C CYS A 235 9.65 10.14 -5.97
N ARG A 236 9.51 11.06 -6.93
CA ARG A 236 8.37 11.11 -7.84
C ARG A 236 8.75 10.75 -9.27
N VAL A 237 7.79 10.33 -10.07
CA VAL A 237 7.93 10.12 -11.51
C VAL A 237 6.68 10.65 -12.21
N CYS A 238 6.84 11.29 -13.35
CA CYS A 238 5.69 11.75 -14.12
C CYS A 238 5.06 10.62 -14.92
N GLU A 239 3.82 10.80 -15.36
CA GLU A 239 3.07 9.80 -16.15
C GLU A 239 3.85 9.34 -17.39
N THR A 240 4.38 10.28 -18.16
CA THR A 240 5.14 10.00 -19.38
C THR A 240 6.30 9.05 -19.10
N HIS A 241 7.10 9.32 -18.07
CA HIS A 241 8.24 8.48 -17.73
C HIS A 241 7.84 7.18 -17.06
N LEU A 242 6.70 7.15 -16.35
CA LEU A 242 6.19 5.91 -15.76
C LEU A 242 5.88 4.85 -16.83
N TYR A 243 5.44 5.27 -18.02
CA TYR A 243 5.06 4.39 -19.13
C TYR A 243 6.09 4.32 -20.26
N SER A 244 7.01 5.29 -20.34
CA SER A 244 8.09 5.26 -21.31
C SER A 244 9.19 4.37 -20.73
N ASP A 245 9.44 3.22 -21.35
CA ASP A 245 10.45 2.23 -20.91
C ASP A 245 11.91 2.71 -21.09
N HIS A 246 12.15 4.02 -20.97
CA HIS A 246 13.42 4.70 -21.17
C HIS A 246 14.19 4.88 -19.87
N TRP A 247 14.20 3.86 -19.01
CA TRP A 247 14.92 3.88 -17.73
C TRP A 247 16.44 3.90 -17.90
N HIS A 248 16.94 3.55 -19.08
CA HIS A 248 18.35 3.72 -19.46
C HIS A 248 18.79 5.20 -19.50
N LEU A 249 17.85 6.15 -19.59
CA LEU A 249 18.12 7.59 -19.51
C LEU A 249 18.25 8.08 -18.06
N LEU A 250 18.12 7.20 -17.06
CA LEU A 250 18.43 7.54 -15.68
C LEU A 250 19.86 8.09 -15.61
N PRO A 251 20.07 9.18 -14.86
CA PRO A 251 21.32 9.91 -14.91
C PRO A 251 22.50 8.98 -14.67
N GLN A 252 23.40 8.94 -15.64
CA GLN A 252 24.77 8.50 -15.42
C GLN A 252 25.40 9.54 -14.51
N MET A 253 25.13 9.43 -13.20
CA MET A 253 26.00 10.07 -12.23
C MET A 253 27.31 9.28 -12.24
N ASN A 254 28.15 9.61 -13.21
CA ASN A 254 29.58 9.43 -13.08
C ASN A 254 29.95 10.24 -11.83
N GLY A 255 30.50 9.55 -10.83
CA GLY A 255 30.83 10.18 -9.57
C GLY A 255 31.73 11.39 -9.77
N ILE A 256 31.69 12.32 -8.81
CA ILE A 256 32.84 13.07 -8.30
C ILE A 256 32.33 13.95 -7.15
N ARG A 257 32.99 13.74 -5.99
CA ARG A 257 33.10 14.53 -4.75
C ARG A 257 31.88 14.70 -3.85
#